data_AF-A0A0M2WR54-F1
#
_entry.id   AF-A0A0M2WR54-F1
#
_cell.length_a   1.000
_cell.length_b   1.000
_cell.length_c   1.000
_cell.angle_alpha   90.00
_cell.angle_beta   90.00
_cell.angle_gamma   90.00
#
_symmetry.space_group_name_H-M   'P 1'
#
loop_
_entity.id
_entity.type
_entity.pdbx_description
1 polymer ?
#
loop_
_entity_poly.entity_id
_entity_poly.type
_entity_poly.pdbx_seq_one_letter_code
_entity_poly.pdbx_strand_id
1 'polypeptide(L)'
;MAGIVNIGGKLYPCMSLASLLGIDEQGAPPAKGRHTFARLLLMRWEEQAYALPVADLHGIVRYASGAVQAPAATINKGLSRFLSGVITEGDMRIGCLDTALIGFQLARLLR
;
A
#
# COMPACT_ATOMS: atom_id res chain seq x y z
N MET A 1 1.14 8.65 11.02
CA MET A 1 -0.34 8.67 10.95
C MET A 1 -0.75 9.92 10.18
N ALA A 2 -1.73 9.84 9.29
CA ALA A 2 -2.22 10.95 8.46
C ALA A 2 -3.50 11.61 9.02
N GLY A 3 -4.15 10.98 10.01
CA GLY A 3 -5.33 11.51 10.70
C GLY A 3 -6.40 10.45 10.93
N ILE A 4 -7.65 10.87 11.01
CA ILE A 4 -8.83 10.00 11.12
C ILE A 4 -9.79 10.35 9.98
N VAL A 5 -10.39 9.34 9.35
CA VAL A 5 -11.35 9.53 8.25
C VAL A 5 -12.66 8.82 8.54
N ASN A 6 -13.77 9.41 8.10
CA ASN A 6 -15.09 8.78 8.13
C ASN A 6 -15.31 8.00 6.83
N ILE A 7 -15.60 6.71 6.95
CA ILE A 7 -16.01 5.86 5.83
C ILE A 7 -17.33 5.20 6.24
N GLY A 8 -18.42 5.53 5.55
CA GLY A 8 -19.73 4.92 5.80
C GLY A 8 -20.28 5.14 7.21
N GLY A 9 -19.97 6.26 7.87
CA GLY A 9 -20.43 6.58 9.22
C GLY A 9 -19.54 6.03 10.34
N LYS A 10 -18.47 5.31 10.03
CA LYS A 10 -17.48 4.80 11.00
C LYS A 10 -16.15 5.51 10.83
N LEU A 11 -15.50 5.81 11.95
CA LEU A 11 -14.18 6.44 11.97
C LEU A 11 -13.07 5.39 11.89
N TYR A 12 -12.07 5.67 11.06
CA TYR A 12 -10.91 4.82 10.85
C TYR A 12 -9.61 5.63 10.94
N PRO A 13 -8.54 5.08 11.53
CA PRO A 13 -7.23 5.69 11.47
C PRO A 13 -6.73 5.70 10.03
N CYS A 14 -6.30 6.86 9.56
CA CYS A 14 -5.72 7.06 8.25
C CYS A 14 -4.19 6.97 8.34
N MET A 15 -3.58 6.01 7.64
CA MET A 15 -2.16 5.68 7.72
C MET A 15 -1.51 5.80 6.35
N SER A 16 -0.47 6.64 6.21
CA SER A 16 0.26 6.74 4.94
C SER A 16 1.08 5.47 4.69
N LEU A 17 0.72 4.75 3.63
CA LEU A 17 1.47 3.59 3.16
C LEU A 17 2.82 4.02 2.60
N ALA A 18 2.89 5.14 1.89
CA ALA A 18 4.15 5.67 1.35
C ALA A 18 5.17 5.96 2.47
N SER A 19 4.74 6.61 3.57
CA SER A 19 5.61 6.84 4.73
C SER A 19 6.07 5.54 5.38
N LEU A 20 5.20 4.53 5.48
CA LEU A 20 5.57 3.20 6.01
C LEU A 20 6.62 2.50 5.14
N LEU A 21 6.48 2.64 3.82
CA LEU A 21 7.36 2.03 2.82
C LEU A 21 8.64 2.87 2.56
N GLY A 22 8.75 4.07 3.14
CA GLY A 22 9.87 4.98 2.90
C GLY A 22 9.90 5.55 1.48
N ILE A 23 8.74 5.69 0.85
CA ILE A 23 8.58 6.26 -0.49
C ILE A 23 8.40 7.76 -0.37
N ASP A 24 9.22 8.51 -1.10
CA ASP A 24 9.07 9.96 -1.22
C ASP A 24 7.99 10.30 -2.25
N GLU A 25 6.91 10.93 -1.79
CA GLU A 25 5.78 11.33 -2.63
C GLU A 25 5.97 12.72 -3.27
N GLN A 26 7.03 13.48 -2.91
CA GLN A 26 7.25 14.85 -3.36
C GLN A 26 7.47 14.98 -4.88
N GLY A 27 7.88 13.90 -5.54
CA GLY A 27 8.05 13.82 -7.01
C GLY A 27 6.91 13.14 -7.76
N ALA A 28 5.85 12.71 -7.07
CA ALA A 28 4.73 12.03 -7.73
C ALA A 28 3.96 13.05 -8.59
N PRO A 29 3.64 12.72 -9.87
CA PRO A 29 2.85 13.61 -10.69
C PRO A 29 1.49 13.85 -10.02
N PRO A 30 0.99 15.10 -9.97
CA PRO A 30 -0.30 15.39 -9.37
C PRO A 30 -1.38 14.56 -10.05
N ALA A 31 -2.33 14.04 -9.26
CA ALA A 31 -3.44 13.22 -9.76
C ALA A 31 -4.14 13.94 -10.93
N LYS A 32 -3.97 13.42 -12.15
CA LYS A 32 -4.52 14.04 -13.36
C LYS A 32 -6.02 13.72 -13.44
N GLY A 33 -6.88 14.73 -13.31
CA GLY A 33 -8.31 14.63 -13.64
C GLY A 33 -9.26 15.35 -12.68
N ARG A 34 -10.51 15.58 -13.15
CA ARG A 34 -11.62 16.25 -12.45
C ARG A 34 -12.20 15.45 -11.27
N HIS A 35 -11.64 14.27 -10.98
CA HIS A 35 -11.91 13.48 -9.78
C HIS A 35 -10.67 13.50 -8.87
N THR A 36 -10.42 14.67 -8.28
CA THR A 36 -9.32 14.96 -7.34
C THR A 36 -9.55 14.35 -5.95
N PHE A 37 -10.29 13.25 -5.85
CA PHE A 37 -10.52 12.57 -4.58
C PHE A 37 -9.41 11.55 -4.36
N ALA A 38 -8.64 11.74 -3.28
CA ALA A 38 -7.72 10.73 -2.80
C ALA A 38 -8.47 9.40 -2.61
N ARG A 39 -8.01 8.33 -3.25
CA ARG A 39 -8.61 7.01 -3.08
C ARG A 39 -8.15 6.45 -1.74
N LEU A 40 -9.07 5.85 -0.99
CA LEU A 40 -8.77 5.19 0.28
C LEU A 40 -8.98 3.69 0.12
N LEU A 41 -7.96 2.90 0.46
CA LEU A 41 -8.09 1.46 0.66
C LEU A 41 -8.37 1.20 2.14
N LEU A 42 -9.49 0.55 2.43
CA LEU A 42 -9.80 0.09 3.78
C LEU A 42 -9.24 -1.33 3.96
N MET A 43 -8.15 -1.44 4.73
CA MET A 43 -7.51 -2.72 5.05
C MET A 43 -7.92 -3.15 6.46
N ARG A 44 -8.33 -4.42 6.62
CA ARG A 44 -8.54 -5.02 7.93
C ARG A 44 -7.35 -5.91 8.29
N TRP A 45 -6.80 -5.71 9.48
CA TRP A 45 -5.78 -6.57 10.07
C TRP A 45 -6.20 -6.91 11.50
N GLU A 46 -6.35 -8.20 11.78
CA GLU A 46 -6.99 -8.70 13.02
C GLU A 46 -8.37 -8.04 13.21
N GLU A 47 -8.62 -7.44 14.37
CA GLU A 47 -9.89 -6.78 14.72
C GLU A 47 -9.93 -5.29 14.32
N GLN A 48 -8.82 -4.72 13.85
CA GLN A 48 -8.69 -3.31 13.52
C GLN A 48 -8.71 -3.07 12.01
N ALA A 49 -9.29 -1.95 11.59
CA ALA A 49 -9.25 -1.51 10.20
C ALA A 49 -8.55 -0.16 10.06
N TYR A 50 -7.87 0.01 8.92
CA TYR A 50 -7.00 1.14 8.61
C TYR A 50 -7.37 1.68 7.24
N ALA A 51 -7.53 2.99 7.13
CA ALA A 51 -7.68 3.65 5.85
C ALA A 51 -6.28 4.01 5.31
N LEU A 52 -5.98 3.60 4.09
CA LEU A 52 -4.70 3.84 3.43
C LEU A 52 -4.95 4.74 2.21
N PRO A 53 -4.47 5.99 2.18
CA PRO A 53 -4.50 6.80 0.99
C PRO A 53 -3.59 6.18 -0.08
N VAL A 54 -4.12 6.07 -1.29
CA VAL A 54 -3.39 5.60 -2.46
C VAL A 54 -3.61 6.54 -3.63
N ALA A 55 -2.58 6.65 -4.49
CA ALA A 55 -2.67 7.46 -5.70
C ALA A 55 -3.71 6.90 -6.69
N ASP A 56 -3.76 5.57 -6.83
CA ASP A 56 -4.67 4.90 -7.76
C ASP A 56 -4.98 3.45 -7.31
N LEU A 57 -6.05 2.88 -7.86
CA LEU A 57 -6.36 1.46 -7.78
C LEU A 57 -6.49 0.92 -9.22
N HIS A 58 -5.49 0.15 -9.64
CA HIS A 58 -5.43 -0.37 -11.01
C HIS A 58 -6.45 -1.49 -11.26
N GLY A 59 -6.64 -2.38 -10.29
CA GLY A 59 -7.60 -3.48 -10.40
C GLY A 59 -7.24 -4.67 -9.52
N ILE A 60 -7.85 -5.81 -9.80
CA ILE A 60 -7.58 -7.10 -9.14
C ILE A 60 -6.88 -8.00 -10.16
N VAL A 61 -5.70 -8.48 -9.82
CA VAL A 61 -4.91 -9.38 -10.67
C VAL A 61 -4.80 -10.74 -9.98
N ARG A 62 -5.08 -11.82 -10.72
CA ARG A 62 -4.86 -13.19 -10.27
C ARG A 62 -3.52 -13.67 -10.80
N TYR A 63 -2.67 -14.20 -9.93
CA TYR A 63 -1.38 -14.75 -10.28
C TYR A 63 -1.17 -16.11 -9.60
N ALA A 64 -0.31 -16.95 -10.18
CA ALA A 64 0.10 -18.21 -9.58
C ALA A 64 1.21 -17.99 -8.55
N SER A 65 1.27 -18.78 -7.48
CA SER A 65 2.34 -18.67 -6.47
C SER A 65 3.74 -18.75 -7.10
N GLY A 66 3.93 -19.65 -8.07
CA GLY A 66 5.19 -19.79 -8.81
C GLY A 66 5.53 -18.62 -9.75
N ALA A 67 4.62 -17.65 -9.96
CA ALA A 67 4.89 -16.43 -10.71
C ALA A 67 5.55 -15.34 -9.87
N VAL A 68 5.60 -15.51 -8.54
CA VAL A 68 6.25 -14.56 -7.63
C VAL A 68 7.78 -14.73 -7.74
N GLN A 69 8.44 -13.68 -8.19
CA GLN A 69 9.89 -13.63 -8.35
C GLN A 69 10.54 -12.84 -7.23
N ALA A 70 11.84 -13.07 -7.03
CA ALA A 70 12.63 -12.26 -6.10
C ALA A 70 12.63 -10.78 -6.56
N PRO A 71 12.52 -9.82 -5.62
CA PRO A 71 12.66 -8.41 -5.97
C PRO A 71 14.03 -8.12 -6.58
N ALA A 72 14.10 -7.18 -7.52
CA ALA A 72 15.37 -6.77 -8.13
C ALA A 72 16.35 -6.24 -7.06
N ALA A 73 17.65 -6.54 -7.22
CA ALA A 73 18.69 -6.12 -6.29
C ALA A 73 18.86 -4.59 -6.16
N THR A 74 18.31 -3.82 -7.11
CA THR A 74 18.32 -2.35 -7.12
C THR A 74 17.20 -1.73 -6.29
N ILE A 75 16.27 -2.53 -5.75
CA ILE A 75 15.20 -2.03 -4.89
C ILE A 75 15.81 -1.55 -3.56
N ASN A 76 15.34 -0.40 -3.07
CA ASN A 76 15.74 0.15 -1.78
C ASN A 76 15.58 -0.91 -0.67
N LYS A 77 16.66 -1.16 0.10
CA LYS A 77 16.69 -2.15 1.19
C LYS A 77 15.58 -1.95 2.24
N GLY A 78 15.15 -0.70 2.46
CA GLY A 78 14.04 -0.39 3.36
C GLY A 78 12.69 -0.88 2.84
N LEU A 79 12.48 -0.85 1.51
CA LEU A 79 11.28 -1.35 0.84
C LEU A 79 11.31 -2.87 0.65
N SER A 80 12.49 -3.43 0.37
CA SER A 80 12.62 -4.87 0.05
C SER A 80 12.13 -5.78 1.18
N ARG A 81 12.28 -5.37 2.45
CA ARG A 81 11.78 -6.13 3.61
C ARG A 81 10.26 -6.25 3.65
N PHE A 82 9.56 -5.30 3.03
CA PHE A 82 8.11 -5.28 2.95
C PHE A 82 7.57 -6.03 1.74
N LEU A 83 8.45 -6.58 0.90
CA LEU A 83 8.07 -7.33 -0.28
C LEU A 83 8.24 -8.83 -0.03
N SER A 84 7.17 -9.59 -0.25
CA SER A 84 7.26 -11.06 -0.38
C SER A 84 7.78 -11.47 -1.76
N GLY A 85 7.76 -10.54 -2.73
CA GLY A 85 8.29 -10.74 -4.07
C GLY A 85 7.77 -9.71 -5.06
N VAL A 86 7.95 -10.00 -6.34
CA VAL A 86 7.46 -9.19 -7.46
C VAL A 86 6.77 -10.11 -8.47
N ILE A 87 5.62 -9.69 -8.98
CA ILE A 87 4.96 -10.32 -10.13
C ILE A 87 5.02 -9.38 -11.33
N THR A 88 4.85 -9.94 -12.53
CA THR A 88 4.75 -9.17 -13.78
C THR A 88 3.36 -9.38 -14.37
N GLU A 89 2.70 -8.28 -14.70
CA GLU A 89 1.39 -8.25 -15.38
C GLU A 89 1.49 -7.27 -16.55
N GLY A 90 1.52 -7.78 -17.79
CA GLY A 90 1.86 -6.98 -18.97
C GLY A 90 3.22 -6.29 -18.80
N ASP A 91 3.24 -4.97 -18.96
CA ASP A 91 4.45 -4.14 -18.79
C ASP A 91 4.69 -3.70 -17.33
N MET A 92 3.82 -4.09 -16.39
CA MET A 92 3.92 -3.67 -14.99
C MET A 92 4.70 -4.68 -14.15
N ARG A 93 5.67 -4.17 -13.38
CA ARG A 93 6.30 -4.91 -12.27
C ARG A 93 5.61 -4.52 -10.97
N ILE A 94 4.94 -5.47 -10.33
CA ILE A 94 4.10 -5.24 -9.16
C ILE A 94 4.78 -5.84 -7.94
N GLY A 95 5.14 -5.02 -6.96
CA GLY A 95 5.65 -5.48 -5.67
C GLY A 95 4.54 -6.10 -4.84
N CYS A 96 4.68 -7.37 -4.47
CA CYS A 96 3.77 -8.05 -3.56
C CYS A 96 4.16 -7.72 -2.12
N LEU A 97 3.30 -6.99 -1.41
CA LEU A 97 3.55 -6.63 -0.01
C LEU A 97 3.38 -7.84 0.91
N ASP A 98 4.27 -7.96 1.89
CA ASP A 98 4.13 -8.89 3.01
C ASP A 98 3.01 -8.39 3.93
N THR A 99 1.85 -9.03 3.83
CA THR A 99 0.64 -8.63 4.56
C THR A 99 0.81 -8.68 6.07
N ALA A 100 1.56 -9.66 6.58
CA ALA A 100 1.79 -9.83 8.00
C ALA A 100 2.69 -8.72 8.55
N LEU A 101 3.79 -8.42 7.86
CA LEU A 101 4.68 -7.35 8.27
C LEU A 101 4.00 -5.97 8.17
N ILE A 102 3.24 -5.73 7.10
CA ILE A 102 2.50 -4.47 6.94
C ILE A 102 1.46 -4.30 8.05
N GLY A 103 0.62 -5.32 8.28
CA GLY A 103 -0.38 -5.29 9.33
C GLY A 103 0.22 -5.06 10.72
N PHE A 104 1.31 -5.76 11.05
CA PHE A 104 2.03 -5.57 12.30
C PHE A 104 2.58 -4.15 12.46
N GLN A 105 3.18 -3.56 11.41
CA GLN A 105 3.70 -2.18 11.49
C GLN A 105 2.57 -1.15 11.62
N LEU A 106 1.44 -1.34 10.93
CA LEU A 106 0.28 -0.47 11.08
C LEU A 106 -0.29 -0.51 12.49
N ALA A 107 -0.45 -1.70 13.06
CA ALA A 107 -0.89 -1.86 14.44
C ALA A 107 0.07 -1.23 15.44
N ARG A 108 1.39 -1.35 15.22
CA ARG A 108 2.41 -0.73 16.06
C ARG A 108 2.40 0.79 15.98
N LEU A 109 2.14 1.36 14.80
CA LEU A 109 2.09 2.83 14.59
C LEU A 109 0.82 3.49 15.12
N LEU A 110 -0.21 2.71 15.46
CA LEU A 110 -1.46 3.19 16.02
C LEU A 110 -1.47 3.20 17.56
N ARG A 111 -0.58 2.44 18.20
CA ARG A 111 -0.37 2.46 19.66
C ARG A 111 0.35 3.73 20.09
#